data_AF-A0A8R1XQ11-F1
#
_entry.id   AF-A0A8R1XQ11-F1
#
_cell.length_a   1.000
_cell.length_b   1.000
_cell.length_c   1.000
_cell.angle_alpha   90.00
_cell.angle_beta   90.00
_cell.angle_gamma   90.00
#
_symmetry.space_group_name_H-M   'P 1'
#
loop_
_entity.id
_entity.type
_entity.pdbx_description
1 polymer ?
#
loop_
_entity_poly.entity_id
_entity_poly.type
_entity_poly.pdbx_seq_one_letter_code
_entity_poly.pdbx_strand_id
1 'polypeptide(L)'
;MFPDKLKLLVLLIVIIRIAYAISVSSLSQAPLDEHKQENLWRRRAIAKLWEERRRMGRTPIFKLTSLGYQNVDFIFKNESASRTGSLKHRYSWALMMWALVDGKINENTTVYEASSGNTAASEAFMCHLIGVKFIAIVGGNYPLESVNLMHEVLAQMRQDLNQTTEAPHYFIHSAGTGGTISSVGRYVKKYGLTTEVVLADTQFSVYHDYVMNERFMNESGRDVWVTPGMAGIGFGAMGSVRHGITSSLLRTVIDRTIKIPDIASTAAMTVLKQLGINGGTSTGTNFMAALHLAAMHSKASTSSNKQLVIATIMGDTGNYYKSSYYNRTWINENFNAHGGLAEIEEAFKFGSDPLISGHERCDQSNTDMIGFRSHRIRL
;
A
#
# COMPACT_ATOMS: atom_id res chain seq x y z
N MET A 1 10.28 67.10 11.94
CA MET A 1 10.86 65.75 11.81
C MET A 1 9.78 64.65 11.74
N PHE A 2 8.73 64.84 10.93
CA PHE A 2 7.58 63.91 10.81
C PHE A 2 7.24 63.36 9.40
N PRO A 3 7.94 63.69 8.28
CA PRO A 3 7.49 63.22 6.96
C PRO A 3 7.68 61.71 6.70
N ASP A 4 8.54 61.00 7.44
CA ASP A 4 8.84 59.60 7.13
C ASP A 4 7.80 58.59 7.66
N LYS A 5 7.17 58.86 8.81
CA LYS A 5 6.13 57.94 9.34
C LYS A 5 4.88 57.91 8.46
N LEU A 6 4.51 59.04 7.85
CA LEU A 6 3.34 59.12 6.97
C LEU A 6 3.55 58.33 5.68
N LYS A 7 4.75 58.41 5.08
CA LYS A 7 5.11 57.62 3.89
C LYS A 7 5.05 56.12 4.16
N LEU A 8 5.55 55.68 5.32
CA LEU A 8 5.51 54.27 5.71
C LEU A 8 4.08 53.76 5.90
N LEU A 9 3.19 54.56 6.52
CA LEU A 9 1.78 54.20 6.71
C LEU A 9 1.04 54.06 5.37
N VAL A 10 1.26 55.01 4.44
CA VAL A 10 0.65 54.96 3.10
C VAL A 10 1.13 53.72 2.34
N LEU A 11 2.43 53.43 2.38
CA LEU A 11 2.98 52.22 1.73
C LEU A 11 2.36 50.94 2.31
N LEU A 12 2.19 50.86 3.63
CA LEU A 12 1.57 49.71 4.28
C LEU A 12 0.10 49.53 3.86
N ILE A 13 -0.67 50.63 3.76
CA ILE A 13 -2.06 50.60 3.28
C ILE A 13 -2.13 50.13 1.82
N VAL A 14 -1.20 50.60 0.97
CA VAL A 14 -1.12 50.16 -0.43
C VAL A 14 -0.79 48.67 -0.52
N ILE A 15 0.17 48.17 0.26
CA ILE A 15 0.52 46.74 0.30
C ILE A 15 -0.65 45.90 0.81
N ILE A 16 -1.35 46.33 1.87
CA ILE A 16 -2.54 45.62 2.38
C ILE A 16 -3.65 45.61 1.32
N ARG A 17 -3.87 46.72 0.62
CA ARG A 17 -4.84 46.77 -0.48
C ARG A 17 -4.44 45.91 -1.66
N ILE A 18 -3.16 45.86 -2.03
CA ILE A 18 -2.67 44.97 -3.09
C ILE A 18 -2.80 43.50 -2.63
N ALA A 19 -2.46 43.17 -1.38
CA ALA A 19 -2.61 41.82 -0.85
C ALA A 19 -4.08 41.37 -0.75
N TYR A 20 -5.00 42.28 -0.43
CA TYR A 20 -6.44 41.99 -0.46
C TYR A 20 -7.06 42.02 -1.86
N ALA A 21 -6.53 42.84 -2.77
CA ALA A 21 -6.97 42.93 -4.16
C ALA A 21 -6.45 41.76 -5.01
N ILE A 22 -5.28 41.21 -4.67
CA ILE A 22 -4.88 39.84 -5.01
C ILE A 22 -5.66 38.89 -4.09
N SER A 23 -6.98 39.09 -4.09
CA SER A 23 -7.94 38.10 -3.66
C SER A 23 -7.61 36.82 -4.42
N VAL A 24 -7.63 35.71 -3.69
CA VAL A 24 -7.49 34.32 -4.16
C VAL A 24 -8.46 34.00 -5.32
N SER A 25 -9.33 34.93 -5.70
CA SER A 25 -10.18 34.90 -6.88
C SER A 25 -9.47 34.86 -8.24
N SER A 26 -8.15 35.07 -8.35
CA SER A 26 -7.47 35.01 -9.67
C SER A 26 -6.91 33.63 -10.06
N LEU A 27 -7.18 32.57 -9.29
CA LEU A 27 -6.63 31.23 -9.57
C LEU A 27 -7.08 30.59 -10.90
N SER A 28 -7.98 31.21 -11.65
CA SER A 28 -8.30 30.83 -13.03
C SER A 28 -8.88 32.03 -13.78
N GLN A 29 -8.27 32.40 -14.91
CA GLN A 29 -8.90 33.19 -15.98
C GLN A 29 -9.13 32.28 -17.20
N ALA A 30 -9.47 31.01 -16.98
CA ALA A 30 -9.75 30.10 -18.08
C ALA A 30 -10.97 30.64 -18.88
N PRO A 31 -10.90 30.69 -20.22
CA PRO A 31 -11.95 31.27 -21.08
C PRO A 31 -13.37 30.69 -20.89
N LEU A 32 -13.52 29.58 -20.17
CA LEU A 32 -14.81 28.93 -19.87
C LEU A 32 -15.50 29.49 -18.61
N ASP A 33 -14.88 30.43 -17.88
CA ASP A 33 -15.42 30.96 -16.61
C ASP A 33 -16.64 31.91 -16.77
N GLU A 34 -17.12 32.17 -18.00
CA GLU A 34 -18.31 33.02 -18.25
C GLU A 34 -19.65 32.36 -17.87
N HIS A 35 -19.68 31.06 -17.54
CA HIS A 35 -20.87 30.40 -16.99
C HIS A 35 -20.99 30.61 -15.46
N LYS A 36 -21.79 31.60 -15.05
CA LYS A 36 -21.97 31.99 -13.62
C LYS A 36 -22.39 30.84 -12.68
N GLN A 37 -23.20 29.89 -13.15
CA GLN A 37 -23.64 28.74 -12.33
C GLN A 37 -22.53 27.71 -12.13
N GLU A 38 -21.81 27.35 -13.21
CA GLU A 38 -20.68 26.41 -13.15
C GLU A 38 -19.61 26.89 -12.15
N ASN A 39 -19.34 28.20 -12.13
CA ASN A 39 -18.34 28.80 -11.23
C ASN A 39 -18.73 28.63 -9.74
N LEU A 40 -20.01 28.77 -9.39
CA LEU A 40 -20.47 28.58 -8.02
C LEU A 40 -20.38 27.11 -7.59
N TRP A 41 -20.76 26.18 -8.45
CA TRP A 41 -20.62 24.75 -8.18
C TRP A 41 -19.15 24.36 -8.01
N ARG A 42 -18.28 24.78 -8.94
CA ARG A 42 -16.85 24.45 -8.91
C ARG A 42 -16.18 24.96 -7.64
N ARG A 43 -16.49 26.18 -7.20
CA ARG A 43 -16.02 26.72 -5.90
C ARG A 43 -16.47 25.87 -4.72
N ARG A 44 -17.72 25.40 -4.70
CA ARG A 44 -18.24 24.52 -3.64
C ARG A 44 -17.57 23.14 -3.67
N ALA A 45 -17.37 22.56 -4.85
CA ALA A 45 -16.67 21.29 -5.03
C ALA A 45 -15.23 21.37 -4.51
N ILE A 46 -14.49 22.42 -4.90
CA ILE A 46 -13.13 22.70 -4.42
C ILE A 46 -13.11 22.85 -2.89
N ALA A 47 -14.06 23.60 -2.32
CA ALA A 47 -14.13 23.79 -0.87
C ALA A 47 -14.35 22.47 -0.11
N LYS A 48 -15.24 21.59 -0.61
CA LYS A 48 -15.47 20.25 -0.04
C LYS A 48 -14.23 19.37 -0.12
N LEU A 49 -13.51 19.38 -1.25
CA LEU A 49 -12.25 18.64 -1.36
C LEU A 49 -11.19 19.19 -0.40
N TRP A 50 -11.06 20.51 -0.23
CA TRP A 50 -10.13 21.06 0.76
C TRP A 50 -10.50 20.72 2.20
N GLU A 51 -11.79 20.62 2.50
CA GLU A 51 -12.25 20.12 3.79
C GLU A 51 -11.84 18.65 3.99
N GLU A 52 -12.02 17.81 2.97
CA GLU A 52 -11.57 16.42 3.02
C GLU A 52 -10.03 16.34 3.15
N ARG A 53 -9.27 17.18 2.45
CA ARG A 53 -7.80 17.24 2.58
C ARG A 53 -7.36 17.54 4.01
N ARG A 54 -8.07 18.45 4.68
CA ARG A 54 -7.84 18.77 6.10
C ARG A 54 -8.14 17.57 6.98
N ARG A 55 -9.24 16.84 6.72
CA ARG A 55 -9.60 15.61 7.45
C ARG A 55 -8.57 14.48 7.26
N MET A 56 -7.98 14.33 6.07
CA MET A 56 -6.97 13.29 5.81
C MET A 56 -5.71 13.43 6.67
N GLY A 57 -5.36 14.65 7.08
CA GLY A 57 -4.15 14.95 7.83
C GLY A 57 -2.87 14.35 7.23
N ARG A 58 -1.90 14.05 8.09
CA ARG A 58 -0.73 13.23 7.74
C ARG A 58 -1.07 11.75 7.89
N THR A 59 -0.52 10.91 7.02
CA THR A 59 -0.65 9.45 7.16
C THR A 59 0.05 9.02 8.44
N PRO A 60 -0.62 8.34 9.39
CA PRO A 60 0.04 7.81 10.57
C PRO A 60 1.10 6.78 10.19
N ILE A 61 2.15 6.69 11.01
CA ILE A 61 3.12 5.60 10.97
C ILE A 61 2.98 4.80 12.26
N PHE A 62 2.97 3.47 12.12
CA PHE A 62 3.18 2.57 13.25
C PHE A 62 4.60 2.02 13.20
N LYS A 63 5.28 2.08 14.34
CA LYS A 63 6.60 1.48 14.54
C LYS A 63 6.43 0.32 15.50
N LEU A 64 6.82 -0.89 15.08
CA LEU A 64 6.92 -2.05 15.95
C LEU A 64 8.39 -2.40 16.16
N THR A 65 8.71 -2.74 17.41
CA THR A 65 9.98 -3.30 17.84
C THR A 65 9.70 -4.61 18.56
N SER A 66 10.63 -5.56 18.54
CA SER A 66 10.49 -6.80 19.31
C SER A 66 11.77 -7.19 20.03
N LEU A 67 11.62 -7.83 21.19
CA LEU A 67 12.73 -8.46 21.91
C LEU A 67 13.40 -9.58 21.09
N GLY A 68 12.63 -10.28 20.24
CA GLY A 68 13.15 -11.32 19.36
C GLY A 68 14.03 -10.79 18.23
N TYR A 69 13.74 -9.59 17.73
CA TYR A 69 14.52 -8.94 16.67
C TYR A 69 15.18 -7.67 17.23
N GLN A 70 16.23 -7.87 18.03
CA GLN A 70 17.01 -6.77 18.57
C GLN A 70 17.60 -5.93 17.44
N ASN A 71 17.55 -4.59 17.60
CA ASN A 71 18.00 -3.63 16.59
C ASN A 71 17.24 -3.73 15.25
N VAL A 72 15.96 -4.14 15.26
CA VAL A 72 15.09 -4.09 14.07
C VAL A 72 13.86 -3.21 14.32
N ASP A 73 13.64 -2.26 13.41
CA ASP A 73 12.47 -1.38 13.39
C ASP A 73 11.57 -1.79 12.22
N PHE A 74 10.34 -2.21 12.53
CA PHE A 74 9.29 -2.46 11.53
C PHE A 74 8.40 -1.22 11.41
N ILE A 75 8.42 -0.57 10.25
CA ILE A 75 7.67 0.68 9.99
C ILE A 75 6.52 0.40 9.03
N PHE A 76 5.29 0.69 9.47
CA PHE A 76 4.07 0.60 8.68
C PHE A 76 3.53 1.99 8.37
N LYS A 77 3.51 2.37 7.09
CA LYS A 77 2.78 3.56 6.64
C LYS A 77 1.29 3.24 6.52
N ASN A 78 0.48 3.78 7.43
CA ASN A 78 -0.94 3.45 7.56
C ASN A 78 -1.82 4.24 6.57
N GLU A 79 -1.75 3.92 5.28
CA GLU A 79 -2.62 4.54 4.27
C GLU A 79 -4.10 4.15 4.44
N SER A 80 -4.38 3.05 5.13
CA SER A 80 -5.75 2.65 5.50
C SER A 80 -6.43 3.58 6.52
N ALA A 81 -5.70 4.51 7.16
CA ALA A 81 -6.28 5.53 8.04
C ALA A 81 -7.10 6.60 7.29
N SER A 82 -7.19 6.50 5.97
CA SER A 82 -8.04 7.37 5.16
C SER A 82 -9.52 6.99 5.27
N ARG A 83 -10.41 7.89 4.84
CA ARG A 83 -11.86 7.68 4.96
C ARG A 83 -12.39 6.52 4.10
N THR A 84 -11.71 6.21 2.99
CA THR A 84 -12.02 5.04 2.15
C THR A 84 -11.17 3.84 2.52
N GLY A 85 -10.42 3.88 3.63
CA GLY A 85 -9.67 2.72 4.12
C GLY A 85 -8.64 2.15 3.16
N SER A 86 -8.22 2.89 2.14
CA SER A 86 -7.45 2.37 1.01
C SER A 86 -6.24 3.24 0.65
N LEU A 87 -5.25 2.63 0.00
CA LEU A 87 -4.03 3.33 -0.44
C LEU A 87 -4.26 4.39 -1.54
N LYS A 88 -5.43 4.42 -2.18
CA LYS A 88 -5.71 5.30 -3.33
C LYS A 88 -6.46 6.57 -2.95
N HIS A 89 -6.89 6.72 -1.70
CA HIS A 89 -7.68 7.86 -1.26
C HIS A 89 -7.03 9.22 -1.57
N ARG A 90 -5.76 9.38 -1.17
CA ARG A 90 -5.00 10.63 -1.35
C ARG A 90 -4.69 10.90 -2.83
N TYR A 91 -4.45 9.84 -3.59
CA TYR A 91 -4.27 9.92 -5.04
C TYR A 91 -5.55 10.41 -5.72
N SER A 92 -6.69 9.80 -5.43
CA SER A 92 -7.99 10.15 -6.03
C SER A 92 -8.40 11.58 -5.66
N TRP A 93 -8.08 12.03 -4.45
CA TRP A 93 -8.24 13.43 -4.08
C TRP A 93 -7.45 14.38 -4.97
N ALA A 94 -6.14 14.08 -5.16
CA ALA A 94 -5.26 14.92 -5.96
C ALA A 94 -5.71 14.96 -7.42
N LEU A 95 -6.08 13.80 -7.98
CA LEU A 95 -6.60 13.70 -9.34
C LEU A 95 -7.90 14.48 -9.52
N MET A 96 -8.85 14.32 -8.60
CA MET A 96 -10.13 15.03 -8.66
C MET A 96 -9.95 16.55 -8.49
N MET A 97 -9.08 16.98 -7.57
CA MET A 97 -8.76 18.39 -7.37
C MET A 97 -8.14 19.00 -8.63
N TRP A 98 -7.17 18.32 -9.24
CA TRP A 98 -6.58 18.77 -10.50
C TRP A 98 -7.63 18.88 -11.61
N ALA A 99 -8.47 17.86 -11.79
CA ALA A 99 -9.49 17.86 -12.83
C ALA A 99 -10.54 18.97 -12.65
N LEU A 100 -10.88 19.33 -11.41
CA LEU A 100 -11.75 20.47 -11.11
C LEU A 100 -11.07 21.82 -11.39
N VAL A 101 -9.81 21.98 -10.98
CA VAL A 101 -9.06 23.23 -11.18
C VAL A 101 -8.79 23.49 -12.66
N ASP A 102 -8.50 22.44 -13.42
CA ASP A 102 -8.28 22.50 -14.86
C ASP A 102 -9.59 22.62 -15.67
N GLY A 103 -10.74 22.55 -15.01
CA GLY A 103 -12.06 22.66 -15.64
C GLY A 103 -12.50 21.43 -16.45
N LYS A 104 -11.85 20.28 -16.27
CA LYS A 104 -12.23 19.00 -16.90
C LYS A 104 -13.52 18.41 -16.31
N ILE A 105 -13.91 18.84 -15.11
CA ILE A 105 -15.12 18.37 -14.41
C ILE A 105 -16.00 19.56 -14.06
N ASN A 106 -17.28 19.44 -14.43
CA ASN A 106 -18.39 20.31 -14.03
C ASN A 106 -19.51 19.49 -13.38
N GLU A 107 -20.57 20.16 -12.95
CA GLU A 107 -21.70 19.55 -12.23
C GLU A 107 -22.45 18.45 -13.01
N ASN A 108 -22.35 18.44 -14.33
CA ASN A 108 -23.02 17.48 -15.20
C ASN A 108 -22.07 16.37 -15.70
N THR A 109 -20.81 16.40 -15.27
CA THR A 109 -19.81 15.43 -15.72
C THR A 109 -20.09 14.05 -15.12
N THR A 110 -19.94 13.01 -15.94
CA THR A 110 -19.83 11.63 -15.45
C THR A 110 -18.36 11.23 -15.49
N VAL A 111 -17.82 10.84 -14.34
CA VAL A 111 -16.45 10.33 -14.22
C VAL A 111 -16.46 8.83 -14.44
N TYR A 112 -15.60 8.37 -15.33
CA TYR A 112 -15.42 6.96 -15.63
C TYR A 112 -14.03 6.53 -15.21
N GLU A 113 -13.92 5.40 -14.52
CA GLU A 113 -12.63 4.82 -14.16
C GLU A 113 -12.62 3.33 -14.44
N ALA A 114 -11.56 2.87 -15.11
CA ALA A 114 -11.37 1.47 -15.48
C ALA A 114 -10.72 0.66 -14.34
N SER A 115 -11.38 0.63 -13.18
CA SER A 115 -10.91 -0.11 -12.00
C SER A 115 -12.10 -0.68 -11.23
N SER A 116 -11.91 -1.85 -10.60
CA SER A 116 -12.83 -2.41 -9.59
C SER A 116 -12.28 -2.36 -8.17
N GLY A 117 -11.02 -1.91 -7.99
CA GLY A 117 -10.33 -1.91 -6.70
C GLY A 117 -10.30 -0.55 -6.01
N ASN A 118 -9.23 -0.34 -5.24
CA ASN A 118 -9.06 0.83 -4.37
C ASN A 118 -9.16 2.18 -5.09
N THR A 119 -8.75 2.26 -6.35
CA THR A 119 -8.89 3.49 -7.15
C THR A 119 -10.37 3.84 -7.33
N ALA A 120 -11.16 2.87 -7.79
CA ALA A 120 -12.59 3.09 -8.03
C ALA A 120 -13.37 3.40 -6.75
N ALA A 121 -13.08 2.70 -5.64
CA ALA A 121 -13.68 3.01 -4.35
C ALA A 121 -13.33 4.44 -3.88
N SER A 122 -12.09 4.87 -4.11
CA SER A 122 -11.61 6.20 -3.72
C SER A 122 -12.21 7.30 -4.60
N GLU A 123 -12.29 7.09 -5.91
CA GLU A 123 -12.86 8.06 -6.85
C GLU A 123 -14.37 8.14 -6.75
N ALA A 124 -15.06 7.02 -6.53
CA ALA A 124 -16.49 7.00 -6.23
C ALA A 124 -16.79 7.89 -5.02
N PHE A 125 -15.98 7.78 -3.96
CA PHE A 125 -16.11 8.62 -2.77
C PHE A 125 -15.90 10.10 -3.11
N MET A 126 -14.85 10.45 -3.89
CA MET A 126 -14.59 11.84 -4.27
C MET A 126 -15.71 12.41 -5.15
N CYS A 127 -16.22 11.62 -6.11
CA CYS A 127 -17.33 12.00 -6.97
C CYS A 127 -18.61 12.23 -6.17
N HIS A 128 -18.93 11.31 -5.24
CA HIS A 128 -20.06 11.47 -4.33
C HIS A 128 -19.94 12.74 -3.50
N LEU A 129 -18.74 13.04 -2.97
CA LEU A 129 -18.49 14.24 -2.18
C LEU A 129 -18.81 15.53 -2.96
N ILE A 130 -18.37 15.62 -4.22
CA ILE A 130 -18.59 16.81 -5.06
C ILE A 130 -19.92 16.79 -5.83
N GLY A 131 -20.66 15.68 -5.80
CA GLY A 131 -21.99 15.54 -6.40
C GLY A 131 -21.99 15.24 -7.91
N VAL A 132 -20.95 14.57 -8.43
CA VAL A 132 -20.91 14.12 -9.83
C VAL A 132 -21.14 12.60 -9.94
N LYS A 133 -21.63 12.15 -11.08
CA LYS A 133 -21.84 10.73 -11.33
C LYS A 133 -20.50 10.03 -11.51
N PHE A 134 -20.37 8.85 -10.93
CA PHE A 134 -19.20 7.97 -11.10
C PHE A 134 -19.65 6.63 -11.66
N ILE A 135 -18.92 6.11 -12.66
CA ILE A 135 -19.11 4.79 -13.23
C ILE A 135 -17.76 4.06 -13.23
N ALA A 136 -17.65 3.02 -12.40
CA ALA A 136 -16.55 2.08 -12.48
C ALA A 136 -16.76 1.15 -13.69
N ILE A 137 -15.86 1.23 -14.67
CA ILE A 137 -15.81 0.31 -15.81
C ILE A 137 -14.97 -0.89 -15.39
N VAL A 138 -15.63 -1.98 -15.03
CA VAL A 138 -14.95 -3.22 -14.67
C VAL A 138 -14.58 -3.96 -15.96
N GLY A 139 -13.42 -3.63 -16.51
CA GLY A 139 -12.78 -4.28 -17.65
C GLY A 139 -11.35 -4.69 -17.34
N GLY A 140 -10.76 -5.56 -18.15
CA GLY A 140 -9.38 -6.04 -17.94
C GLY A 140 -8.34 -4.94 -18.04
N ASN A 141 -7.56 -4.80 -16.95
CA ASN A 141 -6.25 -4.15 -16.73
C ASN A 141 -5.84 -2.91 -17.57
N TYR A 142 -5.47 -1.83 -16.87
CA TYR A 142 -4.80 -0.64 -17.41
C TYR A 142 -3.75 -0.05 -16.42
N PRO A 143 -2.71 0.66 -16.90
CA PRO A 143 -1.68 1.24 -16.04
C PRO A 143 -1.76 2.77 -15.96
N LEU A 144 -1.96 3.31 -14.75
CA LEU A 144 -1.68 4.72 -14.42
C LEU A 144 -0.92 4.83 -13.09
N GLU A 145 0.02 5.76 -13.04
CA GLU A 145 1.06 5.88 -12.02
C GLU A 145 0.66 6.79 -10.86
N SER A 146 1.06 6.43 -9.63
CA SER A 146 0.77 7.22 -8.43
C SER A 146 1.90 8.18 -8.07
N VAL A 147 1.52 9.25 -7.36
CA VAL A 147 2.41 10.06 -6.51
C VAL A 147 3.35 9.16 -5.71
N ASN A 148 4.61 9.58 -5.56
CA ASN A 148 5.65 8.67 -5.10
C ASN A 148 5.62 8.48 -3.58
N LEU A 149 5.14 7.31 -3.17
CA LEU A 149 5.04 6.90 -1.79
C LEU A 149 6.38 6.90 -1.05
N MET A 150 7.48 6.54 -1.72
CA MET A 150 8.80 6.42 -1.08
C MET A 150 9.29 7.77 -0.54
N HIS A 151 9.05 8.85 -1.29
CA HIS A 151 9.38 10.21 -0.84
C HIS A 151 8.73 10.54 0.50
N GLU A 152 7.45 10.18 0.65
CA GLU A 152 6.69 10.42 1.88
C GLU A 152 7.18 9.54 3.04
N VAL A 153 7.54 8.28 2.77
CA VAL A 153 8.14 7.40 3.80
C VAL A 153 9.43 8.03 4.33
N LEU A 154 10.31 8.51 3.46
CA LEU A 154 11.56 9.17 3.86
C LEU A 154 11.30 10.47 4.63
N ALA A 155 10.39 11.31 4.14
CA ALA A 155 10.04 12.56 4.79
C ALA A 155 9.47 12.34 6.20
N GLN A 156 8.69 11.29 6.40
CA GLN A 156 8.15 10.92 7.71
C GLN A 156 9.20 10.27 8.62
N MET A 157 10.09 9.43 8.09
CA MET A 157 11.22 8.86 8.85
C MET A 157 12.14 9.95 9.40
N ARG A 158 12.43 10.99 8.60
CA ARG A 158 13.25 12.14 9.03
C ARG A 158 12.64 12.98 10.15
N GLN A 159 11.34 12.80 10.45
CA GLN A 159 10.68 13.49 11.57
C GLN A 159 10.87 12.74 12.90
N ASP A 160 11.22 11.46 12.88
CA ASP A 160 11.56 10.70 14.09
C ASP A 160 12.98 11.06 14.53
N LEU A 161 13.13 11.81 15.63
CA LEU A 161 14.43 12.24 16.16
C LEU A 161 15.31 11.06 16.61
N ASN A 162 14.73 9.88 16.83
CA ASN A 162 15.48 8.68 17.19
C ASN A 162 15.94 7.89 15.96
N GLN A 163 15.54 8.29 14.74
CA GLN A 163 15.91 7.60 13.52
C GLN A 163 17.37 7.90 13.15
N THR A 164 18.20 6.86 13.12
CA THR A 164 19.63 6.96 12.80
C THR A 164 19.95 6.66 11.34
N THR A 165 19.00 6.06 10.61
CA THR A 165 19.16 5.67 9.20
C THR A 165 18.36 6.61 8.30
N GLU A 166 18.98 7.11 7.23
CA GLU A 166 18.33 8.09 6.35
C GLU A 166 17.18 7.49 5.53
N ALA A 167 17.31 6.21 5.18
CA ALA A 167 16.38 5.45 4.36
C ALA A 167 16.22 4.04 4.92
N PRO A 168 15.07 3.37 4.69
CA PRO A 168 14.91 1.99 5.11
C PRO A 168 15.88 1.11 4.32
N HIS A 169 16.41 0.09 4.98
CA HIS A 169 17.27 -0.90 4.34
C HIS A 169 16.46 -1.75 3.35
N TYR A 170 15.22 -2.08 3.73
CA TYR A 170 14.29 -2.82 2.89
C TYR A 170 12.98 -2.06 2.76
N PHE A 171 12.45 -1.96 1.55
CA PHE A 171 11.06 -1.59 1.31
C PHE A 171 10.30 -2.81 0.76
N ILE A 172 9.34 -3.30 1.53
CA ILE A 172 8.59 -4.52 1.20
C ILE A 172 7.18 -4.16 0.75
N HIS A 173 6.75 -4.69 -0.38
CA HIS A 173 5.36 -4.58 -0.79
C HIS A 173 4.89 -5.74 -1.67
N SER A 174 3.65 -6.17 -1.47
CA SER A 174 2.98 -7.14 -2.33
C SER A 174 2.48 -6.47 -3.61
N ALA A 175 2.26 -7.24 -4.68
CA ALA A 175 1.77 -6.72 -5.94
C ALA A 175 0.37 -7.26 -6.29
N GLY A 176 -0.59 -6.36 -6.52
CA GLY A 176 -1.84 -6.66 -7.26
C GLY A 176 -1.64 -6.43 -8.75
N THR A 177 -1.61 -5.17 -9.19
CA THR A 177 -1.13 -4.79 -10.53
C THR A 177 0.37 -4.49 -10.55
N GLY A 178 1.04 -4.41 -9.39
CA GLY A 178 2.46 -4.07 -9.29
C GLY A 178 2.82 -2.59 -9.46
N GLY A 179 1.86 -1.71 -9.71
CA GLY A 179 2.13 -0.29 -9.94
C GLY A 179 2.76 0.43 -8.73
N THR A 180 2.30 0.13 -7.51
CA THR A 180 2.82 0.77 -6.28
C THR A 180 4.28 0.41 -6.04
N ILE A 181 4.63 -0.88 -6.02
CA ILE A 181 6.02 -1.32 -5.78
C ILE A 181 6.95 -0.87 -6.90
N SER A 182 6.48 -0.85 -8.16
CA SER A 182 7.28 -0.36 -9.29
C SER A 182 7.52 1.15 -9.23
N SER A 183 6.54 1.93 -8.75
CA SER A 183 6.72 3.36 -8.51
C SER A 183 7.76 3.61 -7.41
N VAL A 184 7.74 2.82 -6.34
CA VAL A 184 8.76 2.89 -5.28
C VAL A 184 10.14 2.50 -5.83
N GLY A 185 10.23 1.39 -6.57
CA GLY A 185 11.52 0.95 -7.12
C GLY A 185 12.13 1.95 -8.10
N ARG A 186 11.33 2.56 -8.98
CA ARG A 186 11.82 3.66 -9.84
C ARG A 186 12.33 4.85 -9.05
N TYR A 187 11.71 5.18 -7.92
CA TYR A 187 12.20 6.26 -7.04
C TYR A 187 13.54 5.91 -6.43
N VAL A 188 13.66 4.71 -5.85
CA VAL A 188 14.91 4.20 -5.26
C VAL A 188 16.05 4.30 -6.26
N LYS A 189 15.85 3.80 -7.49
CA LYS A 189 16.87 3.88 -8.55
C LYS A 189 17.15 5.32 -9.00
N LYS A 190 16.12 6.14 -9.21
CA LYS A 190 16.26 7.54 -9.67
C LYS A 190 17.08 8.40 -8.70
N TYR A 191 16.92 8.20 -7.39
CA TYR A 191 17.58 9.01 -6.37
C TYR A 191 18.78 8.29 -5.72
N GLY A 192 19.21 7.14 -6.25
CA GLY A 192 20.39 6.43 -5.78
C GLY A 192 20.30 5.97 -4.32
N LEU A 193 19.10 5.61 -3.84
CA LEU A 193 18.92 5.13 -2.48
C LEU A 193 19.49 3.72 -2.33
N THR A 194 20.08 3.42 -1.17
CA THR A 194 20.59 2.09 -0.83
C THR A 194 19.49 1.09 -0.41
N THR A 195 18.22 1.52 -0.44
CA THR A 195 17.07 0.69 -0.11
C THR A 195 16.91 -0.46 -1.09
N GLU A 196 16.81 -1.69 -0.59
CA GLU A 196 16.48 -2.87 -1.39
C GLU A 196 14.95 -3.00 -1.53
N VAL A 197 14.46 -3.13 -2.77
CA VAL A 197 13.03 -3.23 -3.08
C VAL A 197 12.62 -4.70 -3.13
N VAL A 198 11.76 -5.11 -2.20
CA VAL A 198 11.39 -6.51 -2.00
C VAL A 198 9.92 -6.74 -2.34
N LEU A 199 9.67 -7.60 -3.33
CA LEU A 199 8.34 -8.10 -3.65
C LEU A 199 7.97 -9.26 -2.71
N ALA A 200 6.94 -9.04 -1.88
CA ALA A 200 6.32 -10.12 -1.10
C ALA A 200 5.19 -10.74 -1.93
N ASP A 201 5.48 -11.86 -2.58
CA ASP A 201 4.53 -12.55 -3.46
C ASP A 201 3.79 -13.66 -2.72
N THR A 202 2.57 -13.98 -3.13
CA THR A 202 1.74 -14.99 -2.47
C THR A 202 1.96 -16.37 -3.07
N GLN A 203 1.53 -17.41 -2.36
CA GLN A 203 1.90 -18.81 -2.64
C GLN A 203 1.64 -19.21 -4.09
N PHE A 204 0.46 -18.86 -4.62
CA PHE A 204 -0.01 -19.23 -5.94
C PHE A 204 0.01 -18.07 -6.95
N SER A 205 0.59 -16.93 -6.57
CA SER A 205 0.86 -15.85 -7.51
C SER A 205 2.04 -16.20 -8.41
N VAL A 206 2.00 -15.67 -9.64
CA VAL A 206 3.02 -15.85 -10.65
C VAL A 206 4.02 -14.69 -10.73
N TYR A 207 3.92 -13.67 -9.87
CA TYR A 207 4.81 -12.52 -9.97
C TYR A 207 6.26 -12.81 -9.59
N HIS A 208 6.49 -13.67 -8.60
CA HIS A 208 7.81 -14.18 -8.27
C HIS A 208 8.45 -14.83 -9.50
N ASP A 209 7.73 -15.74 -10.15
CA ASP A 209 8.20 -16.46 -11.34
C ASP A 209 8.39 -15.51 -12.54
N TYR A 210 7.54 -14.50 -12.68
CA TYR A 210 7.69 -13.44 -13.67
C TYR A 210 8.95 -12.59 -13.44
N VAL A 211 9.23 -12.20 -12.20
CA VAL A 211 10.41 -11.39 -11.87
C VAL A 211 11.68 -12.22 -12.03
N MET A 212 11.73 -13.41 -11.43
CA MET A 212 12.92 -14.26 -11.36
C MET A 212 13.25 -14.90 -12.70
N ASN A 213 12.24 -15.42 -13.41
CA ASN A 213 12.43 -16.34 -14.53
C ASN A 213 11.82 -15.85 -15.85
N GLU A 214 11.26 -14.64 -15.89
CA GLU A 214 10.52 -14.11 -17.06
C GLU A 214 9.38 -15.04 -17.52
N ARG A 215 8.87 -15.88 -16.62
CA ARG A 215 7.75 -16.78 -16.89
C ARG A 215 6.42 -16.04 -16.92
N PHE A 216 5.43 -16.64 -17.59
CA PHE A 216 4.06 -16.12 -17.73
C PHE A 216 3.93 -14.81 -18.53
N MET A 217 4.96 -14.39 -19.31
CA MET A 217 4.85 -13.25 -20.22
C MET A 217 3.87 -13.49 -21.38
N ASN A 218 3.91 -14.71 -21.94
CA ASN A 218 3.11 -15.13 -23.09
C ASN A 218 2.13 -16.27 -22.78
N GLU A 219 2.24 -16.88 -21.60
CA GLU A 219 1.37 -17.97 -21.13
C GLU A 219 0.57 -17.52 -19.89
N SER A 220 -0.58 -18.13 -19.64
CA SER A 220 -1.42 -17.78 -18.50
C SER A 220 -0.93 -18.45 -17.23
N GLY A 221 -1.01 -17.76 -16.09
CA GLY A 221 -0.78 -18.35 -14.77
C GLY A 221 -1.99 -19.11 -14.21
N ARG A 222 -3.08 -19.23 -14.98
CA ARG A 222 -4.36 -19.74 -14.48
C ARG A 222 -4.29 -21.17 -13.96
N ASP A 223 -3.45 -22.02 -14.55
CA ASP A 223 -3.36 -23.44 -14.20
C ASP A 223 -2.54 -23.68 -12.92
N VAL A 224 -1.74 -22.70 -12.48
CA VAL A 224 -0.98 -22.77 -11.21
C VAL A 224 -1.65 -21.99 -10.08
N TRP A 225 -2.58 -21.08 -10.41
CA TRP A 225 -3.27 -20.24 -9.44
C TRP A 225 -4.38 -21.02 -8.72
N VAL A 226 -4.46 -20.87 -7.39
CA VAL A 226 -5.43 -21.58 -6.54
C VAL A 226 -6.30 -20.57 -5.79
N THR A 227 -7.61 -20.80 -5.80
CA THR A 227 -8.61 -20.00 -5.07
C THR A 227 -8.63 -20.35 -3.57
N PRO A 228 -8.89 -19.40 -2.65
CA PRO A 228 -9.18 -17.97 -2.90
C PRO A 228 -7.93 -17.11 -3.19
N GLY A 229 -6.73 -17.63 -2.95
CA GLY A 229 -5.52 -16.82 -2.90
C GLY A 229 -5.60 -15.77 -1.79
N MET A 230 -4.74 -14.76 -1.85
CA MET A 230 -4.85 -13.56 -1.01
C MET A 230 -5.55 -12.43 -1.77
N ALA A 231 -6.69 -11.96 -1.27
CA ALA A 231 -7.50 -10.96 -1.96
C ALA A 231 -6.71 -9.69 -2.29
N GLY A 232 -6.82 -9.25 -3.55
CA GLY A 232 -6.13 -8.05 -4.05
C GLY A 232 -4.63 -8.20 -4.28
N ILE A 233 -4.07 -9.39 -4.04
CA ILE A 233 -2.65 -9.70 -4.22
C ILE A 233 -2.49 -10.85 -5.19
N GLY A 234 -1.44 -10.75 -5.99
CA GLY A 234 -1.00 -11.78 -6.89
C GLY A 234 -1.66 -11.68 -8.25
N PHE A 235 -1.12 -12.46 -9.17
CA PHE A 235 -1.56 -12.53 -10.55
C PHE A 235 -1.48 -13.97 -11.01
N GLY A 236 -2.47 -14.44 -11.77
CA GLY A 236 -2.52 -15.83 -12.25
C GLY A 236 -3.82 -16.12 -12.98
N ALA A 237 -4.96 -15.95 -12.31
CA ALA A 237 -6.28 -16.19 -12.92
C ALA A 237 -6.64 -15.22 -14.08
N MET A 238 -5.95 -14.08 -14.18
CA MET A 238 -6.24 -13.00 -15.13
C MET A 238 -5.49 -13.11 -16.47
N GLY A 239 -4.82 -14.23 -16.74
CA GLY A 239 -4.09 -14.48 -18.00
C GLY A 239 -2.57 -14.29 -17.86
N SER A 240 -1.92 -13.92 -18.97
CA SER A 240 -0.47 -13.66 -19.01
C SER A 240 -0.10 -12.32 -18.39
N VAL A 241 1.07 -12.23 -17.77
CA VAL A 241 1.67 -11.01 -17.25
C VAL A 241 2.31 -10.22 -18.39
N ARG A 242 1.67 -9.15 -18.85
CA ARG A 242 2.14 -8.26 -19.91
C ARG A 242 2.29 -6.85 -19.35
N HIS A 243 3.53 -6.39 -19.21
CA HIS A 243 3.81 -5.05 -18.69
C HIS A 243 3.13 -3.98 -19.55
N GLY A 244 2.45 -3.02 -18.91
CA GLY A 244 1.70 -1.96 -19.59
C GLY A 244 0.33 -2.40 -20.14
N ILE A 245 -0.02 -3.69 -20.04
CA ILE A 245 -1.32 -4.22 -20.48
C ILE A 245 -2.02 -4.86 -19.30
N THR A 246 -1.52 -6.00 -18.80
CA THR A 246 -2.16 -6.74 -17.71
C THR A 246 -1.54 -6.50 -16.35
N SER A 247 -0.30 -6.00 -16.32
CA SER A 247 0.41 -5.64 -15.10
C SER A 247 1.19 -4.34 -15.31
N SER A 248 1.34 -3.55 -14.25
CA SER A 248 2.27 -2.43 -14.15
C SER A 248 3.55 -2.82 -13.43
N LEU A 249 3.73 -4.09 -13.04
CA LEU A 249 4.94 -4.55 -12.36
C LEU A 249 6.13 -4.42 -13.30
N LEU A 250 7.11 -3.60 -12.92
CA LEU A 250 8.37 -3.45 -13.64
C LEU A 250 9.42 -4.29 -12.90
N ARG A 251 9.75 -5.47 -13.44
CA ARG A 251 10.67 -6.40 -12.78
C ARG A 251 12.08 -5.85 -12.58
N THR A 252 12.55 -4.94 -13.45
CA THR A 252 13.90 -4.36 -13.40
C THR A 252 14.14 -3.44 -12.18
N VAL A 253 13.10 -3.09 -11.44
CA VAL A 253 13.22 -2.29 -10.20
C VAL A 253 12.98 -3.10 -8.93
N ILE A 254 12.82 -4.42 -9.05
CA ILE A 254 12.67 -5.34 -7.93
C ILE A 254 14.03 -5.99 -7.66
N ASP A 255 14.57 -5.83 -6.46
CA ASP A 255 15.88 -6.35 -6.08
C ASP A 255 15.78 -7.78 -5.51
N ARG A 256 14.67 -8.08 -4.81
CA ARG A 256 14.40 -9.41 -4.24
C ARG A 256 12.92 -9.76 -4.30
N THR A 257 12.64 -11.06 -4.35
CA THR A 257 11.29 -11.59 -4.24
C THR A 257 11.24 -12.67 -3.17
N ILE A 258 10.13 -12.75 -2.42
CA ILE A 258 9.90 -13.76 -1.38
C ILE A 258 8.48 -14.31 -1.57
N LYS A 259 8.32 -15.63 -1.76
CA LYS A 259 7.00 -16.27 -1.77
C LYS A 259 6.55 -16.55 -0.34
N ILE A 260 5.33 -16.15 -0.01
CA ILE A 260 4.72 -16.29 1.31
C ILE A 260 3.52 -17.24 1.21
N PRO A 261 3.43 -18.29 2.04
CA PRO A 261 2.24 -19.11 2.15
C PRO A 261 0.99 -18.27 2.47
N ASP A 262 -0.13 -18.56 1.82
CA ASP A 262 -1.35 -17.75 1.99
C ASP A 262 -1.85 -17.82 3.44
N ILE A 263 -1.83 -19.02 4.04
CA ILE A 263 -2.18 -19.21 5.45
C ILE A 263 -1.28 -18.38 6.38
N ALA A 264 0.03 -18.29 6.11
CA ALA A 264 0.97 -17.55 6.92
C ALA A 264 0.67 -16.04 6.84
N SER A 265 0.29 -15.55 5.65
CA SER A 265 -0.20 -14.20 5.47
C SER A 265 -1.46 -13.93 6.32
N THR A 266 -2.43 -14.84 6.36
CA THR A 266 -3.64 -14.69 7.19
C THR A 266 -3.36 -14.70 8.70
N ALA A 267 -2.42 -15.54 9.13
CA ALA A 267 -2.02 -15.62 10.52
C ALA A 267 -1.25 -14.34 10.93
N ALA A 268 -0.39 -13.81 10.07
CA ALA A 268 0.28 -12.53 10.27
C ALA A 268 -0.69 -11.35 10.39
N MET A 269 -1.77 -11.32 9.59
CA MET A 269 -2.84 -10.32 9.75
C MET A 269 -3.45 -10.35 11.15
N THR A 270 -3.62 -11.55 11.73
CA THR A 270 -4.18 -11.71 13.07
C THR A 270 -3.20 -11.21 14.13
N VAL A 271 -1.93 -11.60 14.05
CA VAL A 271 -0.89 -11.15 15.00
C VAL A 271 -0.75 -9.63 14.96
N LEU A 272 -0.67 -9.04 13.77
CA LEU A 272 -0.63 -7.58 13.61
C LEU A 272 -1.83 -6.89 14.25
N LYS A 273 -3.03 -7.44 14.08
CA LYS A 273 -4.25 -6.87 14.67
C LYS A 273 -4.21 -6.91 16.21
N GLN A 274 -3.69 -7.98 16.81
CA GLN A 274 -3.47 -8.06 18.26
C GLN A 274 -2.44 -7.03 18.73
N LEU A 275 -1.46 -6.70 17.90
CA LEU A 275 -0.49 -5.62 18.13
C LEU A 275 -1.04 -4.20 17.82
N GLY A 276 -2.33 -4.08 17.52
CA GLY A 276 -2.98 -2.79 17.22
C GLY A 276 -2.93 -2.36 15.75
N ILE A 277 -2.36 -3.16 14.86
CA ILE A 277 -2.24 -2.89 13.41
C ILE A 277 -3.31 -3.69 12.65
N ASN A 278 -4.46 -3.06 12.39
CA ASN A 278 -5.61 -3.70 11.72
C ASN A 278 -5.56 -3.54 10.19
N GLY A 279 -4.62 -4.24 9.53
CA GLY A 279 -4.39 -4.17 8.08
C GLY A 279 -5.05 -5.28 7.25
N GLY A 280 -5.14 -5.06 5.95
CA GLY A 280 -5.65 -6.04 4.98
C GLY A 280 -4.64 -7.13 4.64
N THR A 281 -4.99 -7.97 3.66
CA THR A 281 -4.20 -9.11 3.15
C THR A 281 -2.75 -8.75 2.88
N SER A 282 -2.51 -7.64 2.17
CA SER A 282 -1.16 -7.21 1.81
C SER A 282 -0.30 -6.84 3.01
N THR A 283 -0.92 -6.38 4.09
CA THR A 283 -0.20 -6.05 5.33
C THR A 283 0.37 -7.30 5.99
N GLY A 284 -0.42 -8.38 6.04
CA GLY A 284 0.04 -9.67 6.56
C GLY A 284 1.14 -10.29 5.70
N THR A 285 0.96 -10.32 4.38
CA THR A 285 1.96 -10.83 3.43
C THR A 285 3.28 -10.05 3.53
N ASN A 286 3.22 -8.72 3.56
CA ASN A 286 4.42 -7.89 3.71
C ASN A 286 5.10 -8.12 5.06
N PHE A 287 4.34 -8.27 6.14
CA PHE A 287 4.92 -8.49 7.46
C PHE A 287 5.60 -9.85 7.58
N MET A 288 5.08 -10.90 6.95
CA MET A 288 5.77 -12.19 6.89
C MET A 288 7.13 -12.09 6.20
N ALA A 289 7.19 -11.40 5.05
CA ALA A 289 8.45 -11.11 4.39
C ALA A 289 9.40 -10.26 5.26
N ALA A 290 8.86 -9.32 6.05
CA ALA A 290 9.63 -8.52 6.98
C ALA A 290 10.26 -9.35 8.09
N LEU A 291 9.49 -10.26 8.71
CA LEU A 291 9.97 -11.17 9.75
C LEU A 291 11.08 -12.09 9.21
N HIS A 292 10.91 -12.62 8.00
CA HIS A 292 11.93 -13.43 7.33
C HIS A 292 13.24 -12.66 7.15
N LEU A 293 13.18 -11.44 6.61
CA LEU A 293 14.38 -10.61 6.41
C LEU A 293 15.03 -10.18 7.72
N ALA A 294 14.24 -9.88 8.75
CA ALA A 294 14.74 -9.57 10.08
C ALA A 294 15.50 -10.78 10.68
N ALA A 295 14.94 -11.99 10.58
CA ALA A 295 15.56 -13.20 11.08
C ALA A 295 16.87 -13.53 10.34
N MET A 296 16.88 -13.39 9.00
CA MET A 296 18.09 -13.55 8.19
C MET A 296 19.19 -12.56 8.58
N HIS A 297 18.82 -11.31 8.85
CA HIS A 297 19.79 -10.29 9.26
C HIS A 297 20.39 -10.59 10.63
N SER A 298 19.57 -11.00 11.62
CA SER A 298 20.05 -11.38 12.95
C SER A 298 21.06 -12.53 12.91
N LYS A 299 20.89 -13.51 12.00
CA LYS A 299 21.84 -14.62 11.81
C LYS A 299 23.17 -14.18 11.20
N ALA A 300 23.15 -13.22 10.28
CA ALA A 300 24.36 -12.74 9.61
C ALA A 300 25.15 -11.72 10.45
N SER A 301 24.46 -10.92 11.27
CA SER A 301 25.04 -9.83 12.05
C SER A 301 25.42 -10.27 13.46
N THR A 302 26.48 -11.08 13.62
CA THR A 302 26.99 -11.45 14.95
C THR A 302 27.66 -10.28 15.69
N SER A 303 27.94 -9.15 15.01
CA SER A 303 28.77 -8.05 15.57
C SER A 303 28.34 -6.63 15.16
N SER A 304 27.28 -6.48 14.36
CA SER A 304 26.81 -5.18 13.90
C SER A 304 25.68 -4.68 14.80
N ASN A 305 25.97 -3.75 15.70
CA ASN A 305 24.97 -3.06 16.52
C ASN A 305 24.17 -2.01 15.72
N LYS A 306 24.14 -2.12 14.38
CA LYS A 306 23.46 -1.16 13.50
C LYS A 306 21.97 -1.52 13.41
N GLN A 307 21.14 -0.49 13.59
CA GLN A 307 19.68 -0.59 13.47
C GLN A 307 19.28 -0.97 12.03
N LEU A 308 18.61 -2.10 11.88
CA LEU A 308 17.92 -2.47 10.65
C LEU A 308 16.56 -1.76 10.62
N VAL A 309 16.21 -1.22 9.45
CA VAL A 309 14.92 -0.54 9.22
C VAL A 309 14.23 -1.18 8.04
N ILE A 310 13.06 -1.78 8.28
CA ILE A 310 12.22 -2.42 7.27
C ILE A 310 10.92 -1.61 7.17
N ALA A 311 10.66 -1.03 6.01
CA ALA A 311 9.46 -0.25 5.75
C ALA A 311 8.46 -1.02 4.86
N THR A 312 7.18 -0.89 5.17
CA THR A 312 6.08 -1.42 4.35
C THR A 312 4.82 -0.56 4.42
N ILE A 313 3.80 -0.93 3.64
CA ILE A 313 2.50 -0.24 3.55
C ILE A 313 1.42 -1.10 4.17
N MET A 314 0.57 -0.46 4.98
CA MET A 314 -0.76 -0.97 5.28
C MET A 314 -1.75 -0.36 4.30
N GLY A 315 -2.04 -1.11 3.23
CA GLY A 315 -2.85 -0.65 2.10
C GLY A 315 -4.34 -0.55 2.45
N ASP A 316 -4.99 -1.71 2.53
CA ASP A 316 -6.41 -1.80 2.90
C ASP A 316 -6.57 -1.96 4.40
N THR A 317 -7.69 -1.47 4.94
CA THR A 317 -8.06 -1.74 6.33
C THR A 317 -8.48 -3.21 6.50
N GLY A 318 -8.13 -3.79 7.64
CA GLY A 318 -8.57 -5.11 8.03
C GLY A 318 -10.10 -5.26 8.15
N ASN A 319 -10.82 -4.14 8.25
CA ASN A 319 -12.28 -4.13 8.33
C ASN A 319 -12.97 -4.73 7.10
N TYR A 320 -12.35 -4.68 5.92
CA TYR A 320 -12.91 -5.27 4.69
C TYR A 320 -12.87 -6.80 4.69
N TYR A 321 -12.12 -7.41 5.59
CA TYR A 321 -11.85 -8.84 5.61
C TYR A 321 -12.41 -9.54 6.85
N LYS A 322 -13.31 -8.89 7.60
CA LYS A 322 -13.93 -9.44 8.83
C LYS A 322 -14.65 -10.78 8.57
N SER A 323 -15.29 -10.93 7.42
CA SER A 323 -16.00 -12.14 7.03
C SER A 323 -15.12 -13.21 6.35
N SER A 324 -13.86 -12.88 6.03
CA SER A 324 -12.93 -13.75 5.30
C SER A 324 -11.61 -13.95 6.05
N TYR A 325 -10.55 -13.20 5.74
CA TYR A 325 -9.20 -13.39 6.26
C TYR A 325 -9.03 -13.09 7.77
N TYR A 326 -10.07 -12.58 8.44
CA TYR A 326 -10.15 -12.51 9.90
C TYR A 326 -11.15 -13.50 10.52
N ASN A 327 -11.91 -14.22 9.71
CA ASN A 327 -12.88 -15.21 10.15
C ASN A 327 -12.20 -16.59 10.23
N ARG A 328 -12.09 -17.14 11.44
CA ARG A 328 -11.44 -18.45 11.66
C ARG A 328 -12.16 -19.60 10.95
N THR A 329 -13.48 -19.58 10.89
CA THR A 329 -14.26 -20.58 10.15
C THR A 329 -13.93 -20.50 8.66
N TRP A 330 -13.96 -19.30 8.07
CA TRP A 330 -13.62 -19.11 6.67
C TRP A 330 -12.17 -19.52 6.36
N ILE A 331 -11.21 -19.15 7.21
CA ILE A 331 -9.81 -19.58 7.07
C ILE A 331 -9.70 -21.10 7.13
N ASN A 332 -10.37 -21.75 8.08
CA ASN A 332 -10.33 -23.21 8.21
C ASN A 332 -10.96 -23.90 7.00
N GLU A 333 -12.03 -23.36 6.44
CA GLU A 333 -12.68 -23.89 5.23
C GLU A 333 -11.81 -23.71 3.97
N ASN A 334 -11.03 -22.63 3.88
CA ASN A 334 -10.28 -22.27 2.66
C ASN A 334 -8.77 -22.60 2.71
N PHE A 335 -8.18 -22.74 3.90
CA PHE A 335 -6.72 -22.86 4.09
C PHE A 335 -6.30 -23.98 5.07
N ASN A 336 -7.18 -24.93 5.39
CA ASN A 336 -7.00 -25.98 6.43
C ASN A 336 -5.65 -26.75 6.39
N ALA A 337 -4.92 -26.74 5.27
CA ALA A 337 -3.82 -27.65 5.04
C ALA A 337 -2.45 -27.27 5.65
N HIS A 338 -2.23 -26.06 6.23
CA HIS A 338 -0.85 -25.53 6.32
C HIS A 338 -0.42 -24.79 7.62
N GLY A 339 -0.82 -25.22 8.82
CA GLY A 339 -0.23 -24.69 10.07
C GLY A 339 -0.87 -23.40 10.61
N GLY A 340 -0.28 -22.80 11.66
CA GLY A 340 -1.03 -21.99 12.64
C GLY A 340 -0.39 -20.70 13.18
N LEU A 341 -1.22 -19.95 13.92
CA LEU A 341 -0.92 -18.65 14.56
C LEU A 341 0.29 -18.68 15.50
N ALA A 342 0.51 -19.81 16.18
CA ALA A 342 1.53 -19.96 17.20
C ALA A 342 2.95 -19.70 16.66
N GLU A 343 3.24 -20.11 15.42
CA GLU A 343 4.56 -19.93 14.79
C GLU A 343 4.92 -18.44 14.67
N ILE A 344 3.97 -17.61 14.25
CA ILE A 344 4.24 -16.19 13.99
C ILE A 344 4.34 -15.42 15.30
N GLU A 345 3.53 -15.77 16.30
CA GLU A 345 3.68 -15.20 17.64
C GLU A 345 5.02 -15.58 18.28
N GLU A 346 5.46 -16.83 18.12
CA GLU A 346 6.74 -17.33 18.60
C GLU A 346 7.91 -16.63 17.89
N ALA A 347 7.87 -16.55 16.57
CA ALA A 347 8.88 -15.83 15.79
C ALA A 347 8.97 -14.35 16.16
N PHE A 348 7.83 -13.66 16.31
CA PHE A 348 7.85 -12.28 16.76
C PHE A 348 8.47 -12.16 18.15
N LYS A 349 8.13 -13.03 19.10
CA LYS A 349 8.64 -12.97 20.48
C LYS A 349 10.12 -13.34 20.60
N PHE A 350 10.59 -14.35 19.86
CA PHE A 350 11.90 -14.97 20.06
C PHE A 350 12.90 -14.77 18.91
N GLY A 351 12.49 -14.18 17.79
CA GLY A 351 13.39 -13.85 16.68
C GLY A 351 13.69 -14.98 15.72
N SER A 352 12.93 -16.08 15.74
CA SER A 352 13.05 -17.15 14.74
C SER A 352 12.56 -16.69 13.36
N ASP A 353 12.88 -17.45 12.32
CA ASP A 353 12.37 -17.19 10.97
C ASP A 353 11.09 -18.00 10.74
N PRO A 354 9.90 -17.38 10.74
CA PRO A 354 8.63 -18.11 10.70
C PRO A 354 8.39 -18.83 9.37
N LEU A 355 9.11 -18.45 8.29
CA LEU A 355 9.02 -19.19 7.02
C LEU A 355 9.82 -20.50 7.10
N ILE A 356 10.98 -20.49 7.77
CA ILE A 356 11.81 -21.68 7.95
C ILE A 356 11.19 -22.60 9.01
N SER A 357 10.91 -22.09 10.21
CA SER A 357 10.37 -22.91 11.30
C SER A 357 8.96 -23.42 10.99
N GLY A 358 8.14 -22.63 10.29
CA GLY A 358 6.85 -23.07 9.80
C GLY A 358 6.97 -24.22 8.79
N HIS A 359 7.93 -24.15 7.85
CA HIS A 359 8.19 -25.22 6.89
C HIS A 359 8.64 -26.52 7.59
N GLU A 360 9.60 -26.41 8.52
CA GLU A 360 10.11 -27.56 9.30
C GLU A 360 9.00 -28.25 10.11
N ARG A 361 8.09 -27.48 10.74
CA ARG A 361 6.94 -28.05 11.47
C ARG A 361 5.90 -28.69 10.55
N CYS A 362 5.64 -28.09 9.39
CA CYS A 362 4.74 -28.70 8.40
C CYS A 362 5.27 -30.07 7.92
N ASP A 363 6.58 -30.18 7.66
CA ASP A 363 7.19 -31.44 7.22
C ASP A 363 7.10 -32.53 8.32
N GLN A 364 7.31 -32.17 9.58
CA GLN A 364 7.13 -33.08 10.72
C GLN A 364 5.68 -33.58 10.85
N SER A 365 4.69 -32.70 10.68
CA SER A 365 3.28 -33.08 10.74
C SER A 365 2.87 -34.03 9.60
N ASN A 366 3.46 -33.88 8.41
CA ASN A 366 3.24 -34.78 7.29
C ASN A 366 3.87 -36.15 7.53
N THR A 367 5.05 -36.22 8.17
CA THR A 367 5.63 -37.51 8.59
C THR A 367 4.76 -38.22 9.63
N ASP A 368 4.18 -37.49 10.59
CA ASP A 368 3.27 -38.07 11.59
C ASP A 368 1.95 -38.56 10.97
N MET A 369 1.43 -37.87 9.95
CA MET A 369 0.23 -38.30 9.22
C MET A 369 0.45 -39.56 8.37
N ILE A 370 1.66 -39.80 7.86
CA ILE A 370 1.99 -41.04 7.14
C ILE A 370 1.99 -42.25 8.11
N GLY A 371 2.35 -42.05 9.37
CA GLY A 371 2.32 -43.10 10.40
C GLY A 371 0.92 -43.64 10.70
N PHE A 372 -0.12 -42.81 10.59
CA PHE A 372 -1.50 -43.19 10.95
C PHE A 372 -2.28 -43.96 9.88
N ARG A 373 -1.78 -44.06 8.63
CA ARG A 373 -2.49 -44.77 7.54
C ARG A 373 -2.23 -46.28 7.46
N SER A 374 -1.46 -46.86 8.38
CA SER A 374 -1.06 -48.28 8.30
C SER A 374 -1.98 -49.29 8.98
N HIS A 375 -3.14 -48.91 9.54
CA HIS A 375 -4.01 -49.86 10.25
C HIS A 375 -5.40 -49.99 9.60
N ARG A 376 -5.72 -51.24 9.24
CA ARG A 376 -6.92 -51.78 8.55
C ARG A 376 -6.72 -51.80 7.03
N ILE A 377 -6.53 -52.96 6.41
CA ILE A 377 -7.55 -54.00 6.24
C ILE A 377 -6.97 -55.39 6.56
N ARG A 378 -7.56 -56.06 7.57
CA ARG A 378 -7.54 -57.53 7.65
C ARG A 378 -8.65 -58.04 6.73
N LEU A 379 -8.27 -58.75 5.68
CA LEU A 379 -9.01 -59.93 5.22
C LEU A 379 -8.35 -61.13 5.91
#